data_AF-A0A954S403-F1
#
_entry.id   AF-A0A954S403-F1
#
_cell.length_a   1.000
_cell.length_b   1.000
_cell.length_c   1.000
_cell.angle_alpha   90.00
_cell.angle_beta   90.00
_cell.angle_gamma   90.00
#
_symmetry.space_group_name_H-M   'P 1'
#
loop_
_entity.id
_entity.type
_entity.pdbx_description
1 polymer ?
#
loop_
_entity_poly.entity_id
_entity_poly.type
_entity_poly.pdbx_seq_one_letter_code
_entity_poly.pdbx_strand_id
1 'polypeptide(L)'
;MSRYSTILAILLVTACVCHSSAQEPTVAPEFMPPLLPSPSATTAPDYVPPASPVPLSTHEAYSAPQSVPPVVIDEYPQVYPVETVALYDRVRIRDPHKAHPYGVPTVISVADPRNRSCTVNVEVCMPPCACERVTHNLRGNRVRYDFGKYEIEVISRLGVVIIDYDT
;
A
#
# COMPACT_ATOMS: atom_id res chain seq x y z
N MET A 1 51.19 -1.04 13.50
CA MET A 1 50.85 -1.09 12.07
C MET A 1 50.32 -2.48 11.76
N SER A 2 49.07 -2.51 11.31
CA SER A 2 48.14 -3.65 11.39
C SER A 2 48.43 -4.74 10.34
N ARG A 3 48.52 -6.00 10.80
CA ARG A 3 48.52 -7.22 9.97
C ARG A 3 47.72 -8.31 10.69
N TYR A 4 46.43 -8.41 10.37
CA TYR A 4 45.57 -9.57 10.58
C TYR A 4 44.71 -9.63 9.31
N SER A 5 45.02 -10.30 8.21
CA SER A 5 45.48 -11.67 7.95
C SER A 5 44.63 -12.74 8.62
N THR A 6 43.74 -13.34 7.80
CA THR A 6 43.29 -14.74 7.85
C THR A 6 42.59 -15.21 9.12
N ILE A 7 41.24 -15.18 9.14
CA ILE A 7 40.43 -16.33 9.58
C ILE A 7 39.21 -16.46 8.67
N LEU A 8 39.40 -17.27 7.62
CA LEU A 8 38.37 -18.02 6.93
C LEU A 8 38.05 -19.22 7.85
N ALA A 9 36.86 -19.28 8.44
CA ALA A 9 36.41 -20.47 9.15
C ALA A 9 34.98 -20.82 8.70
N ILE A 10 34.95 -21.89 7.92
CA ILE A 10 33.81 -22.67 7.47
C ILE A 10 33.04 -23.18 8.70
N LEU A 11 31.74 -22.97 8.73
CA LEU A 11 30.83 -23.80 9.54
C LEU A 11 29.55 -24.08 8.75
N LEU A 12 29.70 -25.06 7.87
CA LEU A 12 28.64 -25.96 7.42
C LEU A 12 28.09 -26.70 8.64
N VAL A 13 26.83 -26.46 9.01
CA VAL A 13 26.00 -27.48 9.66
C VAL A 13 24.67 -27.55 8.93
N THR A 14 24.64 -28.49 8.00
CA THR A 14 23.47 -29.10 7.41
C THR A 14 22.80 -29.98 8.47
N ALA A 15 21.53 -29.73 8.80
CA ALA A 15 20.66 -30.78 9.35
C ALA A 15 19.21 -30.50 8.95
N CYS A 16 18.78 -31.31 8.00
CA CYS A 16 17.42 -31.54 7.58
C CYS A 16 16.64 -32.18 8.75
N VAL A 17 15.49 -31.63 9.12
CA VAL A 17 14.46 -32.42 9.81
C VAL A 17 13.15 -32.19 9.08
N CYS A 18 12.87 -33.11 8.16
CA CYS A 18 11.53 -33.39 7.66
C CYS A 18 10.71 -33.91 8.86
N HIS A 19 9.69 -33.17 9.30
CA HIS A 19 8.59 -33.77 10.04
C HIS A 19 7.41 -33.90 9.10
N SER A 20 7.35 -35.08 8.49
CA SER A 20 6.15 -35.67 7.91
C SER A 20 5.32 -36.21 9.07
N SER A 21 4.11 -35.71 9.28
CA SER A 21 3.11 -36.39 10.11
C SER A 21 1.85 -36.58 9.29
N ALA A 22 1.46 -37.84 9.18
CA ALA A 22 0.32 -38.35 8.46
C ALA A 22 -1.02 -37.99 9.14
N GLN A 23 -2.07 -38.06 8.31
CA GLN A 23 -3.50 -38.36 8.55
C GLN A 23 -3.87 -38.97 9.92
N GLU A 24 -5.09 -38.89 10.48
CA GLU A 24 -6.50 -38.60 10.10
C GLU A 24 -7.27 -38.49 11.47
N PRO A 25 -8.62 -38.37 11.64
CA PRO A 25 -9.74 -38.53 10.71
C PRO A 25 -10.86 -37.46 10.77
N THR A 26 -11.66 -37.43 9.70
CA THR A 26 -13.13 -37.38 9.65
C THR A 26 -13.90 -37.09 10.95
N VAL A 27 -14.54 -35.92 11.00
CA VAL A 27 -15.91 -35.75 11.54
C VAL A 27 -16.66 -34.72 10.68
N ALA A 28 -17.51 -35.21 9.80
CA ALA A 28 -18.78 -34.56 9.48
C ALA A 28 -19.88 -35.38 10.21
N PRO A 29 -21.11 -34.90 10.44
CA PRO A 29 -21.71 -33.61 10.10
C PRO A 29 -22.37 -32.93 11.33
N GLU A 30 -22.69 -31.64 11.25
CA GLU A 30 -24.02 -31.22 11.70
C GLU A 30 -24.44 -29.89 11.05
N PHE A 31 -25.60 -29.98 10.43
CA PHE A 31 -26.25 -28.98 9.61
C PHE A 31 -27.09 -28.12 10.55
N MET A 32 -26.56 -27.00 11.04
CA MET A 32 -27.39 -25.98 11.67
C MET A 32 -27.95 -25.04 10.59
N PRO A 33 -29.29 -24.98 10.41
CA PRO A 33 -29.89 -23.93 9.60
C PRO A 33 -29.63 -22.56 10.26
N PRO A 34 -29.35 -21.51 9.47
CA PRO A 34 -29.15 -20.18 10.01
C PRO A 34 -30.46 -19.66 10.64
N LEU A 35 -30.40 -19.28 11.92
CA LEU A 35 -31.42 -18.44 12.52
C LEU A 35 -31.35 -17.08 11.81
N LEU A 36 -32.44 -16.75 11.11
CA LEU A 36 -32.65 -15.46 10.45
C LEU A 36 -32.44 -14.32 11.47
N PRO A 37 -31.58 -13.34 11.20
CA PRO A 37 -31.56 -12.13 11.99
C PRO A 37 -32.86 -11.37 11.78
N SER A 38 -33.55 -11.11 12.90
CA SER A 38 -34.73 -10.26 12.98
C SER A 38 -34.39 -8.85 12.44
N PRO A 39 -35.24 -8.22 11.60
CA PRO A 39 -35.03 -6.84 11.15
C PRO A 39 -35.27 -5.88 12.32
N SER A 40 -34.23 -5.62 13.10
CA SER A 40 -34.26 -4.54 14.08
C SER A 40 -34.31 -3.20 13.35
N ALA A 41 -35.41 -2.51 13.60
CA ALA A 41 -35.77 -1.15 13.24
C ALA A 41 -34.64 -0.27 12.68
N THR A 42 -34.88 0.17 11.45
CA THR A 42 -34.32 1.39 10.86
C THR A 42 -34.56 2.57 11.80
N THR A 43 -33.57 2.90 12.63
CA THR A 43 -33.46 4.24 13.19
C THR A 43 -33.04 5.15 12.05
N ALA A 44 -33.98 5.99 11.60
CA ALA A 44 -33.72 7.01 10.60
C ALA A 44 -32.52 7.88 11.04
N PRO A 45 -31.60 8.23 10.14
CA PRO A 45 -30.58 9.22 10.45
C PRO A 45 -31.27 10.54 10.80
N ASP A 46 -30.90 11.11 11.95
CA ASP A 46 -31.24 12.47 12.32
C ASP A 46 -30.88 13.41 11.17
N TYR A 47 -31.90 14.00 10.57
CA TYR A 47 -31.77 15.04 9.58
C TYR A 47 -31.13 16.26 10.27
N VAL A 48 -29.81 16.42 10.07
CA VAL A 48 -29.12 17.65 10.46
C VAL A 48 -29.52 18.73 9.43
N PRO A 49 -30.19 19.82 9.84
CA PRO A 49 -30.56 20.88 8.91
C PRO A 49 -29.28 21.50 8.31
N PRO A 50 -29.32 21.88 7.01
CA PRO A 50 -28.18 22.54 6.38
C PRO A 50 -27.84 23.82 7.13
N ALA A 51 -26.58 23.95 7.53
CA ALA A 51 -26.05 25.16 8.13
C ALA A 51 -26.31 26.36 7.22
N SER A 52 -26.82 27.44 7.81
CA SER A 52 -27.15 28.69 7.15
C SER A 52 -26.01 29.18 6.24
N PRO A 53 -26.33 29.78 5.08
CA PRO A 53 -25.32 30.33 4.18
C PRO A 53 -24.48 31.37 4.92
N VAL A 54 -23.17 31.13 4.93
CA VAL A 54 -22.18 32.09 5.43
C VAL A 54 -22.32 33.37 4.58
N PRO A 55 -22.48 34.54 5.20
CA PRO A 55 -22.54 35.80 4.47
C PRO A 55 -21.24 35.99 3.69
N LEU A 56 -21.38 36.13 2.37
CA LEU A 56 -20.31 36.52 1.47
C LEU A 56 -19.90 37.94 1.85
N SER A 57 -18.79 38.09 2.58
CA SER A 57 -18.25 39.41 2.94
C SER A 57 -17.74 40.12 1.69
N THR A 58 -18.65 40.91 1.13
CA THR A 58 -18.50 42.22 0.48
C THR A 58 -17.08 42.78 0.40
N HIS A 59 -16.60 42.84 -0.85
CA HIS A 59 -15.75 43.87 -1.47
C HIS A 59 -14.67 44.53 -0.59
N GLU A 60 -13.44 44.04 -0.74
CA GLU A 60 -12.27 44.90 -0.52
C GLU A 60 -12.28 46.05 -1.54
N ALA A 61 -12.09 47.25 -1.00
CA ALA A 61 -11.99 48.49 -1.73
C ALA A 61 -10.82 48.42 -2.74
N TYR A 62 -11.14 48.66 -4.01
CA TYR A 62 -10.17 48.91 -5.06
C TYR A 62 -9.29 50.12 -4.66
N SER A 63 -8.11 49.83 -4.11
CA SER A 63 -7.05 50.82 -3.94
C SER A 63 -6.42 51.10 -5.30
N ALA A 64 -6.10 52.37 -5.55
CA ALA A 64 -5.47 52.85 -6.77
C ALA A 64 -4.21 52.04 -7.14
N PRO A 65 -3.92 51.83 -8.44
CA PRO A 65 -2.78 51.05 -8.89
C PRO A 65 -1.48 51.69 -8.40
N GLN A 66 -0.83 51.05 -7.43
CA GLN A 66 0.54 51.37 -7.08
C GLN A 66 1.43 50.96 -8.26
N SER A 67 2.28 51.88 -8.69
CA SER A 67 3.35 51.66 -9.67
C SER A 67 4.28 50.56 -9.17
N VAL A 68 3.99 49.29 -9.53
CA VAL A 68 4.84 48.15 -9.22
C VAL A 68 6.14 48.30 -10.02
N PRO A 69 7.32 48.29 -9.38
CA PRO A 69 8.59 48.28 -10.10
C PRO A 69 8.64 47.06 -11.04
N PRO A 70 9.36 47.14 -12.17
CA PRO A 70 9.46 46.02 -13.11
C PRO A 70 9.97 44.79 -12.36
N VAL A 71 9.10 43.77 -12.23
CA VAL A 71 9.49 42.45 -11.75
C VAL A 71 10.47 41.91 -12.79
N VAL A 72 11.75 41.89 -12.43
CA VAL A 72 12.78 41.19 -13.20
C VAL A 72 12.47 39.71 -13.03
N ILE A 73 11.81 39.13 -14.02
CA ILE A 73 11.56 37.68 -14.11
C ILE A 73 12.87 37.04 -14.61
N ASP A 74 13.92 37.10 -13.79
CA ASP A 74 15.19 36.39 -14.04
C ASP A 74 15.12 35.04 -13.33
N GLU A 75 14.42 34.07 -13.92
CA GLU A 75 14.78 32.67 -13.76
C GLU A 75 14.02 31.84 -14.79
N TYR A 76 14.72 31.43 -15.85
CA TYR A 76 14.26 30.34 -16.69
C TYR A 76 14.03 29.13 -15.77
N PRO A 77 12.88 28.44 -15.87
CA PRO A 77 12.65 27.23 -15.09
C PRO A 77 13.78 26.27 -15.41
N GLN A 78 14.61 25.99 -14.41
CA GLN A 78 15.65 24.98 -14.49
C GLN A 78 14.95 23.66 -14.82
N VAL A 79 15.13 23.18 -16.05
CA VAL A 79 14.62 21.88 -16.47
C VAL A 79 15.49 20.82 -15.82
N TYR A 80 15.13 20.43 -14.60
CA TYR A 80 15.79 19.32 -13.94
C TYR A 80 15.44 18.03 -14.70
N PRO A 81 16.42 17.17 -15.00
CA PRO A 81 16.13 15.86 -15.56
C PRO A 81 15.22 15.11 -14.58
N VAL A 82 14.08 14.63 -15.09
CA VAL A 82 13.16 13.82 -14.30
C VAL A 82 13.86 12.49 -14.01
N GLU A 83 14.20 12.26 -12.75
CA GLU A 83 14.76 10.97 -12.33
C GLU A 83 13.69 9.89 -12.49
N THR A 84 13.93 8.95 -13.40
CA THR A 84 13.06 7.79 -13.56
C THR A 84 13.30 6.83 -12.40
N VAL A 85 12.26 6.56 -11.61
CA VAL A 85 12.34 5.59 -10.53
C VAL A 85 12.50 4.19 -11.11
N ALA A 86 13.60 3.52 -10.81
CA ALA A 86 13.84 2.15 -11.26
C ALA A 86 12.86 1.18 -10.57
N LEU A 87 12.03 0.50 -11.37
CA LEU A 87 11.09 -0.52 -10.90
C LEU A 87 11.74 -1.90 -10.81
N TYR A 88 11.29 -2.70 -9.85
CA TYR A 88 11.71 -4.08 -9.68
C TYR A 88 11.15 -4.96 -10.80
N ASP A 89 11.99 -5.83 -11.37
CA ASP A 89 11.67 -6.66 -12.53
C ASP A 89 10.85 -7.91 -12.18
N ARG A 90 11.09 -8.51 -11.02
CA ARG A 90 10.48 -9.80 -10.63
C ARG A 90 9.21 -9.63 -9.82
N VAL A 91 8.17 -9.14 -10.48
CA VAL A 91 6.83 -9.00 -9.92
C VAL A 91 5.91 -10.11 -10.44
N ARG A 92 5.09 -10.71 -9.57
CA ARG A 92 4.03 -11.64 -9.93
C ARG A 92 2.70 -11.11 -9.44
N ILE A 93 1.72 -11.03 -10.32
CA ILE A 93 0.36 -10.60 -9.98
C ILE A 93 -0.51 -11.84 -9.79
N ARG A 94 -1.22 -11.89 -8.67
CA ARG A 94 -2.25 -12.87 -8.35
C ARG A 94 -3.63 -12.24 -8.50
N ASP A 95 -4.58 -13.04 -8.97
CA ASP A 95 -5.95 -12.64 -9.23
C ASP A 95 -6.09 -11.29 -9.96
N PRO A 96 -5.43 -11.08 -11.12
CA PRO A 96 -5.48 -9.79 -11.83
C PRO A 96 -6.90 -9.35 -12.22
N HIS A 97 -7.86 -10.28 -12.28
CA HIS A 97 -9.28 -10.00 -12.56
C HIS A 97 -10.02 -9.36 -11.37
N LYS A 98 -9.45 -9.41 -10.16
CA LYS A 98 -9.96 -8.72 -8.96
C LYS A 98 -9.38 -7.31 -8.79
N ALA A 99 -8.44 -6.92 -9.63
CA ALA A 99 -7.92 -5.56 -9.62
C ALA A 99 -9.04 -4.54 -9.86
N HIS A 100 -8.99 -3.41 -9.16
CA HIS A 100 -10.01 -2.37 -9.30
C HIS A 100 -10.07 -1.88 -10.76
N PRO A 101 -11.26 -1.77 -11.37
CA PRO A 101 -11.40 -1.43 -12.80
C PRO A 101 -10.82 -0.04 -13.15
N TYR A 102 -10.76 0.86 -12.16
CA TYR A 102 -10.15 2.19 -12.26
C TYR A 102 -8.87 2.32 -11.43
N GLY A 103 -8.11 1.23 -11.27
CA GLY A 103 -6.88 1.25 -10.48
C GLY A 103 -5.87 2.25 -11.02
N VAL A 104 -5.35 3.12 -10.15
CA VAL A 104 -4.33 4.12 -10.45
C VAL A 104 -2.96 3.52 -10.17
N PRO A 105 -2.04 3.49 -11.15
CA PRO A 105 -0.67 3.05 -10.93
C PRO A 105 0.01 3.90 -9.86
N THR A 106 0.39 3.26 -8.76
CA THR A 106 1.08 3.88 -7.64
C THR A 106 2.39 3.15 -7.40
N VAL A 107 3.50 3.88 -7.41
CA VAL A 107 4.81 3.32 -7.07
C VAL A 107 4.97 3.29 -5.56
N ILE A 108 5.22 2.10 -5.01
CA ILE A 108 5.48 1.88 -3.58
C ILE A 108 6.84 1.24 -3.37
N SER A 109 7.44 1.51 -2.22
CA SER A 109 8.68 0.85 -1.79
C SER A 109 8.36 -0.35 -0.89
N VAL A 110 8.95 -1.50 -1.21
CA VAL A 110 8.79 -2.75 -0.45
C VAL A 110 10.16 -3.33 -0.10
N ALA A 111 10.22 -4.20 0.91
CA ALA A 111 11.45 -4.91 1.25
C ALA A 111 11.94 -5.74 0.04
N ASP A 112 13.23 -5.65 -0.28
CA ASP A 112 13.81 -6.42 -1.38
C ASP A 112 13.70 -7.93 -1.07
N PRO A 113 13.06 -8.72 -1.94
CA PRO A 113 12.87 -10.15 -1.71
C PRO A 113 14.19 -10.96 -1.78
N ARG A 114 15.30 -10.36 -2.23
CA ARG A 114 16.65 -10.94 -2.21
C ARG A 114 17.47 -10.48 -1.00
N ASN A 115 17.31 -9.23 -0.56
CA ASN A 115 18.01 -8.67 0.60
C ASN A 115 17.12 -7.80 1.49
N ARG A 116 16.69 -8.32 2.64
CA ARG A 116 15.74 -7.63 3.53
C ARG A 116 16.23 -6.31 4.13
N SER A 117 17.53 -6.02 4.08
CA SER A 117 18.06 -4.71 4.53
C SER A 117 17.83 -3.60 3.51
N CYS A 118 17.40 -3.93 2.30
CA CYS A 118 17.19 -3.00 1.20
C CYS A 118 15.71 -2.93 0.81
N THR A 119 15.37 -1.91 0.03
CA THR A 119 14.04 -1.74 -0.55
C THR A 119 14.11 -1.71 -2.08
N VAL A 120 13.01 -2.09 -2.71
CA VAL A 120 12.81 -1.99 -4.15
C VAL A 120 11.48 -1.31 -4.42
N ASN A 121 11.38 -0.62 -5.55
CA ASN A 121 10.14 0.05 -5.94
C ASN A 121 9.33 -0.84 -6.86
N VAL A 122 8.03 -0.92 -6.63
CA VAL A 122 7.08 -1.67 -7.46
C VAL A 122 5.88 -0.79 -7.79
N GLU A 123 5.34 -0.96 -8.98
CA GLU A 123 4.10 -0.30 -9.40
C GLU A 123 2.91 -1.19 -9.06
N VAL A 124 1.91 -0.62 -8.38
CA VAL A 124 0.70 -1.31 -7.94
C VAL A 124 -0.52 -0.49 -8.36
N CYS A 125 -1.50 -1.11 -9.00
CA CYS A 125 -2.77 -0.44 -9.30
C CYS A 125 -3.63 -0.33 -8.05
N MET A 126 -3.71 0.85 -7.43
CA MET A 126 -4.51 1.11 -6.24
C MET A 126 -5.88 1.71 -6.60
N PRO A 127 -6.97 1.40 -5.87
CA PRO A 127 -8.25 2.07 -6.07
C PRO A 127 -8.12 3.61 -5.92
N PRO A 128 -8.91 4.41 -6.64
CA PRO A 128 -8.91 5.87 -6.55
C PRO A 128 -9.71 6.34 -5.31
N CYS A 129 -9.41 5.79 -4.13
CA CYS A 129 -10.01 6.16 -2.86
C CYS A 129 -8.94 6.18 -1.76
N ALA A 130 -9.28 6.73 -0.59
CA ALA A 130 -8.36 6.76 0.55
C ALA A 130 -8.10 5.33 1.05
N CYS A 131 -6.85 5.03 1.40
CA CYS A 131 -6.52 3.79 2.11
C CYS A 131 -6.95 3.93 3.58
N GLU A 132 -7.84 3.06 4.02
CA GLU A 132 -8.37 3.07 5.39
C GLU A 132 -7.34 2.57 6.40
N ARG A 133 -6.60 1.52 6.03
CA ARG A 133 -5.63 0.89 6.93
C ARG A 133 -4.48 0.25 6.16
N VAL A 134 -3.26 0.52 6.64
CA VAL A 134 -2.05 -0.15 6.18
C VAL A 134 -1.51 -1.01 7.31
N THR A 135 -1.35 -2.30 7.04
CA THR A 135 -0.86 -3.26 8.03
C THR A 135 0.42 -3.91 7.55
N HIS A 136 1.44 -3.92 8.41
CA HIS A 136 2.71 -4.59 8.14
C HIS A 136 2.81 -5.85 9.00
N ASN A 137 3.35 -6.93 8.43
CA ASN A 137 3.72 -8.10 9.23
C ASN A 137 4.97 -7.77 10.07
N LEU A 138 5.12 -8.42 11.23
CA LEU A 138 6.28 -8.30 12.12
C LEU A 138 7.62 -8.54 11.41
N ARG A 139 7.62 -9.36 10.35
CA ARG A 139 8.80 -9.66 9.54
C ARG A 139 9.13 -8.60 8.47
N GLY A 140 8.26 -7.61 8.26
CA GLY A 140 8.42 -6.54 7.27
C GLY A 140 8.35 -6.98 5.81
N ASN A 141 8.01 -8.24 5.53
CA ASN A 141 8.00 -8.80 4.17
C ASN A 141 6.60 -8.90 3.55
N ARG A 142 5.57 -8.42 4.27
CA ARG A 142 4.18 -8.38 3.83
C ARG A 142 3.60 -7.03 4.24
N VAL A 143 2.96 -6.35 3.30
CA VAL A 143 2.21 -5.12 3.51
C VAL A 143 0.81 -5.34 2.96
N ARG A 144 -0.21 -5.00 3.75
CA ARG A 144 -1.62 -5.08 3.36
C ARG A 144 -2.18 -3.67 3.32
N TYR A 145 -2.78 -3.30 2.20
CA TYR A 145 -3.50 -2.05 2.00
C TYR A 145 -5.00 -2.36 1.97
N ASP A 146 -5.74 -1.77 2.89
CA ASP A 146 -7.18 -1.92 3.04
C ASP A 146 -7.89 -0.65 2.55
N PHE A 147 -8.76 -0.79 1.57
CA PHE A 147 -9.57 0.29 0.97
C PHE A 147 -11.07 0.06 1.22
N GLY A 148 -11.41 -0.71 2.26
CA GLY A 148 -12.78 -1.04 2.63
C GLY A 148 -13.36 -2.20 1.80
N LYS A 149 -13.60 -1.97 0.50
CA LYS A 149 -14.14 -3.00 -0.44
C LYS A 149 -13.07 -3.73 -1.26
N TYR A 150 -11.82 -3.33 -1.09
CA TYR A 150 -10.69 -3.87 -1.84
C TYR A 150 -9.52 -4.00 -0.89
N GLU A 151 -8.81 -5.12 -0.99
CA GLU A 151 -7.59 -5.38 -0.28
C GLU A 151 -6.47 -5.66 -1.28
N ILE A 152 -5.31 -5.06 -1.05
CA ILE A 152 -4.10 -5.35 -1.81
C ILE A 152 -3.04 -5.86 -0.85
N GLU A 153 -2.61 -7.10 -1.03
CA GLU A 153 -1.51 -7.69 -0.27
C GLU A 153 -0.25 -7.72 -1.13
N VAL A 154 0.82 -7.10 -0.64
CA VAL A 154 2.13 -7.12 -1.29
C VAL A 154 3.11 -7.93 -0.45
N ILE A 155 3.64 -9.01 -1.04
CA ILE A 155 4.46 -10.01 -0.36
C ILE A 155 5.82 -10.11 -1.03
N SER A 156 6.88 -9.84 -0.28
CA SER A 156 8.26 -10.07 -0.70
C SER A 156 8.74 -11.44 -0.20
N ARG A 157 8.93 -12.41 -1.11
CA ARG A 157 9.48 -13.74 -0.75
C ARG A 157 10.18 -14.43 -1.91
N LEU A 158 11.22 -15.19 -1.60
CA LEU A 158 11.94 -16.06 -2.56
C LEU A 158 12.42 -15.31 -3.82
N GLY A 159 12.92 -14.07 -3.67
CA GLY A 159 13.42 -13.26 -4.78
C GLY A 159 12.36 -12.73 -5.75
N VAL A 160 11.09 -12.74 -5.34
CA VAL A 160 9.93 -12.23 -6.12
C VAL A 160 9.05 -11.37 -5.22
N VAL A 161 8.48 -10.30 -5.77
CA VAL A 161 7.38 -9.54 -5.16
C VAL A 161 6.07 -10.05 -5.72
N ILE A 162 5.13 -10.42 -4.86
CA ILE A 162 3.81 -10.92 -5.23
C ILE A 162 2.80 -9.84 -4.86
N ILE A 163 1.97 -9.43 -5.81
CA ILE A 163 0.84 -8.52 -5.60
C ILE A 163 -0.43 -9.38 -5.67
N ASP A 164 -1.18 -9.44 -4.58
CA ASP A 164 -2.43 -10.18 -4.46
C ASP A 164 -3.58 -9.19 -4.35
N TYR A 165 -4.53 -9.26 -5.28
CA TYR A 165 -5.73 -8.43 -5.29
C TYR A 165 -6.88 -9.23 -4.70
N ASP A 166 -7.54 -8.70 -3.67
CA ASP A 166 -8.74 -9.30 -3.08
C ASP A 166 -9.87 -8.28 -2.94
N THR A 167 -11.11 -8.77 -2.92
CA THR A 167 -12.35 -7.97 -2.90
C THR A 167 -13.26 -8.40 -1.77
#